data_AF-A0A376VYV0-F1
#
_entry.id   AF-A0A376VYV0-F1
#
_cell.length_a   1.000
_cell.length_b   1.000
_cell.length_c   1.000
_cell.angle_alpha   90.00
_cell.angle_beta   90.00
_cell.angle_gamma   90.00
#
_symmetry.space_group_name_H-M   'P 1'
#
loop_
_entity.id
_entity.type
_entity.pdbx_description
1 polymer ?
#
loop_
_entity_poly.entity_id
_entity_poly.type
_entity_poly.pdbx_seq_one_letter_code
_entity_poly.pdbx_strand_id
1 'polypeptide(L)'
;MILVNVSAAKNVPGRKTDVNDAQWLQRRHAFGLLRASFRPVHDISVLRSYLRQRERLTEYRAAHIQHMQKALMQMNVQLHHAVSDITGVTGLSIVRAIVSGEPDPSVLIQYRDVRCKKTPEVLQQALTGNWQPEHLFALEQSVAFFLFLPGKDP
;
A
#
# COMPACT_ATOMS: atom_id res chain seq x y z
N MET A 1 16.96 33.65 -3.88
CA MET A 1 16.16 32.81 -2.97
C MET A 1 16.91 31.50 -2.73
N ILE A 2 17.30 31.20 -1.49
CA ILE A 2 18.10 30.02 -1.13
C ILE A 2 17.21 29.06 -0.34
N LEU A 3 17.12 27.80 -0.76
CA LEU A 3 16.47 26.75 0.02
C LEU A 3 17.43 26.31 1.13
N VAL A 4 17.00 26.31 2.38
CA VAL A 4 17.83 25.96 3.54
C VAL A 4 17.20 24.79 4.29
N ASN A 5 18.02 23.85 4.73
CA ASN A 5 17.55 22.71 5.50
C ASN A 5 17.01 23.18 6.86
N VAL A 6 15.82 22.72 7.23
CA VAL A 6 15.15 23.07 8.50
C VAL A 6 16.04 22.76 9.70
N SER A 7 16.83 21.69 9.68
CA SER A 7 17.75 21.37 10.78
C SER A 7 18.90 22.37 10.90
N ALA A 8 19.32 23.00 9.80
CA ALA A 8 20.35 24.06 9.80
C ALA A 8 19.77 25.44 10.13
N ALA A 9 18.46 25.63 9.90
CA ALA A 9 17.69 26.83 10.18
C ALA A 9 17.00 26.81 11.56
N LYS A 10 17.06 25.70 12.31
CA LYS A 10 16.45 25.61 13.64
C LYS A 10 17.23 26.45 14.66
N ASN A 11 16.47 27.18 15.47
CA ASN A 11 16.94 27.99 16.59
C ASN A 11 16.93 27.17 17.90
N VAL A 12 17.84 27.50 18.82
CA VAL A 12 18.00 26.91 20.17
C VAL A 12 16.80 27.29 21.07
N PRO A 13 16.39 26.47 22.07
CA PRO A 13 15.17 26.73 22.85
C PRO A 13 15.24 27.99 23.72
N GLY A 14 14.22 28.86 23.63
CA GLY A 14 13.98 30.00 24.54
C GLY A 14 13.29 31.20 23.87
N ARG A 15 12.14 31.66 24.42
CA ARG A 15 11.31 32.82 23.98
C ARG A 15 11.23 33.06 22.45
N LYS A 16 10.55 32.16 21.75
CA LYS A 16 10.32 32.23 20.30
C LYS A 16 9.01 32.95 19.98
N THR A 17 9.07 34.01 19.17
CA THR A 17 7.92 34.62 18.47
C THR A 17 8.22 34.61 16.97
N ASP A 18 7.21 34.47 16.11
CA ASP A 18 7.40 34.36 14.65
C ASP A 18 8.16 35.56 14.06
N VAL A 19 7.95 36.76 14.64
CA VAL A 19 8.67 37.99 14.28
C VAL A 19 10.16 37.89 14.59
N ASN A 20 10.52 37.40 15.78
CA ASN A 20 11.91 37.24 16.18
C ASN A 20 12.62 36.15 15.35
N ASP A 21 11.91 35.08 14.98
CA ASP A 21 12.45 34.00 14.15
C ASP A 21 12.73 34.48 12.72
N ALA A 22 11.82 35.25 12.13
CA ALA A 22 12.01 35.85 10.81
C ALA A 22 13.21 36.82 10.79
N GLN A 23 13.34 37.68 11.80
CA GLN A 23 14.50 38.59 11.93
C GLN A 23 15.81 37.83 12.14
N TRP A 24 15.79 36.72 12.88
CA TRP A 24 16.97 35.90 13.09
C TRP A 24 17.41 35.16 11.81
N LEU A 25 16.45 34.61 11.06
CA LEU A 25 16.70 34.00 9.75
C LEU A 25 17.25 35.03 8.76
N GLN A 26 16.69 36.24 8.73
CA GLN A 26 17.18 37.33 7.89
C GLN A 26 18.63 37.70 8.24
N ARG A 27 18.95 37.86 9.53
CA ARG A 27 20.32 38.13 9.99
C ARG A 27 21.29 37.02 9.58
N ARG A 28 20.93 35.75 9.78
CA ARG A 28 21.78 34.62 9.35
C ARG A 28 21.98 34.56 7.84
N HIS A 29 20.95 34.89 7.06
CA HIS A 29 21.06 35.00 5.61
C HIS A 29 22.03 36.13 5.21
N ALA A 30 21.92 37.30 5.85
CA ALA A 30 22.80 38.45 5.59
C ALA A 30 24.27 38.15 5.90
N PHE A 31 24.55 37.39 6.98
CA PHE A 31 25.90 36.98 7.35
C PHE A 31 26.40 35.71 6.60
N GLY A 32 25.62 35.15 5.67
CA GLY A 32 26.02 33.94 4.93
C GLY A 32 26.08 32.67 5.78
N LEU A 33 25.51 32.68 7.00
CA LEU A 33 25.55 31.58 7.97
C LEU A 33 24.51 30.47 7.66
N LEU A 34 23.76 30.60 6.57
CA LEU A 34 22.81 29.61 6.10
C LEU A 34 23.41 28.82 4.95
N ARG A 35 23.64 27.52 5.18
CA ARG A 35 24.08 26.60 4.13
C ARG A 35 22.94 26.30 3.18
N ALA A 36 23.14 26.56 1.89
CA ALA A 36 22.20 26.17 0.86
C ALA A 36 21.97 24.65 0.89
N SER A 37 20.71 24.23 0.83
CA SER A 37 20.35 22.82 0.66
C SER A 37 20.82 22.33 -0.69
N PHE A 38 21.36 21.12 -0.70
CA PHE A 38 21.67 20.43 -1.93
C PHE A 38 20.41 20.26 -2.78
N ARG A 39 20.44 20.80 -4.00
CA ARG A 39 19.43 20.57 -5.03
C ARG A 39 20.09 19.80 -6.18
N PRO A 40 19.62 18.59 -6.51
CA PRO A 40 20.11 17.88 -7.68
C PRO A 40 19.92 18.71 -8.95
N VAL A 41 20.79 18.49 -9.95
CA VAL A 41 20.58 19.04 -11.30
C VAL A 41 19.22 18.59 -11.86
N HIS A 42 18.69 19.35 -12.82
CA HIS A 42 17.32 19.21 -13.31
C HIS A 42 16.96 17.76 -13.66
N ASP A 43 17.81 17.10 -14.45
CA ASP A 43 17.56 15.73 -14.94
C ASP A 43 17.47 14.72 -13.79
N ILE A 44 18.33 14.85 -12.77
CA ILE A 44 18.28 14.00 -11.58
C ILE A 44 17.01 14.29 -10.76
N SER A 45 16.59 15.55 -10.68
CA SER A 45 15.35 15.92 -9.98
C SER A 45 14.12 15.33 -10.67
N VAL A 46 14.08 15.35 -12.00
CA VAL A 46 13.01 14.75 -12.82
C VAL A 46 12.99 13.24 -12.63
N LEU A 47 14.15 12.57 -12.76
CA LEU A 47 14.26 11.13 -12.54
C LEU A 47 13.79 10.70 -11.15
N ARG A 48 14.19 11.43 -10.10
CA ARG A 48 13.74 11.16 -8.72
C ARG A 48 12.23 11.29 -8.56
N SER A 49 11.58 12.20 -9.28
CA SER A 49 10.12 12.34 -9.25
C SER A 49 9.44 11.11 -9.85
N TYR A 50 9.93 10.59 -10.98
CA TYR A 50 9.43 9.34 -11.57
C TYR A 50 9.66 8.13 -10.66
N LEU A 51 10.85 8.01 -10.04
CA LEU A 51 11.14 6.92 -9.12
C LEU A 51 10.21 6.94 -7.89
N ARG A 52 9.98 8.12 -7.30
CA ARG A 52 9.00 8.29 -6.20
C ARG A 52 7.56 7.98 -6.61
N GLN A 53 7.20 8.25 -7.86
CA GLN A 53 5.87 7.90 -8.37
C GLN A 53 5.75 6.38 -8.48
N ARG A 54 6.75 5.70 -9.06
CA ARG A 54 6.78 4.24 -9.16
C ARG A 54 6.74 3.56 -7.80
N GLU A 55 7.50 4.08 -6.83
CA GLU A 55 7.52 3.58 -5.45
C GLU A 55 6.12 3.69 -4.83
N ARG A 56 5.47 4.85 -4.92
CA ARG A 56 4.09 5.04 -4.47
C ARG A 56 3.09 4.08 -5.12
N LEU A 57 3.19 3.84 -6.43
CA LEU A 57 2.31 2.87 -7.10
C LEU A 57 2.51 1.45 -6.55
N THR A 58 3.75 1.09 -6.21
CA THR A 58 4.07 -0.20 -5.59
C THR A 58 3.48 -0.30 -4.18
N GLU A 59 3.62 0.75 -3.38
CA GLU A 59 3.03 0.84 -2.04
C GLU A 59 1.50 0.76 -2.07
N TYR A 60 0.86 1.46 -3.02
CA TYR A 60 -0.59 1.38 -3.21
C TYR A 60 -1.03 -0.04 -3.56
N ARG A 61 -0.32 -0.72 -4.47
CA ARG A 61 -0.62 -2.11 -4.82
C ARG A 61 -0.52 -3.02 -3.59
N ALA A 62 0.50 -2.84 -2.75
CA ALA A 62 0.65 -3.58 -1.51
C ALA A 62 -0.48 -3.30 -0.50
N ALA A 63 -0.90 -2.04 -0.36
CA ALA A 63 -2.03 -1.66 0.48
C ALA A 63 -3.33 -2.33 0.03
N HIS A 64 -3.59 -2.42 -1.28
CA HIS A 64 -4.77 -3.12 -1.78
C HIS A 64 -4.75 -4.63 -1.50
N ILE A 65 -3.58 -5.28 -1.43
CA ILE A 65 -3.47 -6.66 -0.95
C ILE A 65 -3.97 -6.79 0.49
N GLN A 66 -3.56 -5.86 1.36
CA GLN A 66 -4.01 -5.83 2.74
C GLN A 66 -5.51 -5.55 2.85
N HIS A 67 -6.06 -4.69 1.98
CA HIS A 67 -7.50 -4.45 1.93
C HIS A 67 -8.30 -5.68 1.47
N MET A 68 -7.81 -6.42 0.48
CA MET A 68 -8.40 -7.72 0.09
C MET A 68 -8.44 -8.69 1.28
N GLN A 69 -7.31 -8.84 1.99
CA GLN A 69 -7.23 -9.68 3.19
C GLN A 69 -8.21 -9.25 4.28
N LYS A 70 -8.30 -7.93 4.52
CA LYS A 70 -9.22 -7.37 5.51
C LYS A 70 -10.68 -7.68 5.17
N ALA A 71 -11.09 -7.48 3.91
CA ALA A 71 -12.45 -7.78 3.48
C ALA A 71 -12.78 -9.27 3.66
N LEU A 72 -11.87 -10.17 3.30
CA LEU A 72 -12.02 -11.60 3.50
C LEU A 72 -12.16 -11.96 5.00
N MET A 73 -11.32 -11.39 5.87
CA MET A 73 -11.43 -11.62 7.32
C MET A 73 -12.73 -11.09 7.91
N GLN A 74 -13.23 -9.94 7.44
CA GLN A 74 -14.52 -9.39 7.88
C GLN A 74 -15.69 -10.28 7.45
N MET A 75 -15.54 -11.00 6.33
CA MET A 75 -16.49 -12.03 5.88
C MET A 75 -16.24 -13.41 6.52
N ASN A 76 -15.37 -13.52 7.53
CA ASN A 76 -14.96 -14.79 8.14
C ASN A 76 -14.34 -15.82 7.15
N VAL A 77 -13.84 -15.35 5.99
CA VAL A 77 -13.16 -16.18 4.98
C VAL A 77 -11.66 -16.20 5.27
N GLN A 78 -11.16 -17.33 5.74
CA GLN A 78 -9.75 -17.55 6.10
C GLN A 78 -8.91 -18.05 4.92
N LEU A 79 -8.91 -17.30 3.82
CA LEU A 79 -8.20 -17.67 2.58
C LEU A 79 -6.70 -17.92 2.79
N HIS A 80 -6.07 -17.22 3.73
CA HIS A 80 -4.66 -17.38 4.10
C HIS A 80 -4.33 -18.77 4.69
N HIS A 81 -5.34 -19.51 5.16
CA HIS A 81 -5.17 -20.91 5.52
C HIS A 81 -5.30 -21.82 4.29
N ALA A 82 -6.02 -21.42 3.25
CA ALA A 82 -6.22 -22.24 2.07
C ALA A 82 -5.08 -22.15 1.05
N VAL A 83 -4.48 -20.97 0.89
CA VAL A 83 -3.40 -20.70 -0.06
C VAL A 83 -2.20 -20.06 0.63
N SER A 84 -0.99 -20.34 0.12
CA SER A 84 0.25 -19.73 0.61
C SER A 84 0.38 -18.27 0.22
N ASP A 85 -0.20 -17.88 -0.92
CA ASP A 85 -0.18 -16.52 -1.43
C ASP A 85 -1.54 -16.19 -2.08
N ILE A 86 -2.16 -15.10 -1.63
CA ILE A 86 -3.45 -14.60 -2.14
C ILE A 86 -3.27 -13.93 -3.51
N THR A 87 -2.07 -13.40 -3.79
CA THR A 87 -1.75 -12.78 -5.08
C THR A 87 -1.24 -13.74 -6.14
N GLY A 88 -0.98 -15.00 -5.76
CA GLY A 88 -0.65 -16.06 -6.71
C GLY A 88 -1.83 -16.46 -7.59
N VAL A 89 -1.56 -17.27 -8.62
CA VAL A 89 -2.57 -17.71 -9.61
C VAL A 89 -3.80 -18.34 -8.94
N THR A 90 -3.58 -19.24 -7.98
CA THR A 90 -4.64 -19.93 -7.23
C THR A 90 -5.45 -18.95 -6.37
N GLY A 91 -4.77 -18.08 -5.60
CA GLY A 91 -5.42 -17.11 -4.73
C GLY A 91 -6.28 -16.11 -5.51
N LEU A 92 -5.73 -15.55 -6.58
CA LEU A 92 -6.46 -14.65 -7.48
C LEU A 92 -7.63 -15.33 -8.18
N SER A 93 -7.51 -16.61 -8.56
CA SER A 93 -8.63 -17.35 -9.17
C SER A 93 -9.80 -17.49 -8.20
N ILE A 94 -9.52 -17.86 -6.95
CA ILE A 94 -10.54 -17.95 -5.89
C ILE A 94 -11.16 -16.57 -5.63
N VAL A 95 -10.35 -15.53 -5.47
CA VAL A 95 -10.83 -14.16 -5.22
C VAL A 95 -11.68 -13.65 -6.39
N ARG A 96 -11.30 -13.93 -7.64
CA ARG A 96 -12.09 -13.58 -8.83
C ARG A 96 -13.43 -14.33 -8.88
N ALA A 97 -13.45 -15.61 -8.51
CA ALA A 97 -14.70 -16.37 -8.42
C ALA A 97 -15.65 -15.76 -7.38
N ILE A 98 -15.13 -15.40 -6.20
CA ILE A 98 -15.92 -14.72 -5.16
C ILE A 98 -16.49 -13.39 -5.67
N VAL A 99 -15.66 -12.55 -6.30
CA VAL A 99 -16.11 -11.26 -6.86
C VAL A 99 -17.12 -11.45 -7.99
N SER A 100 -17.03 -12.55 -8.75
CA SER A 100 -18.00 -12.89 -9.80
C SER A 100 -19.35 -13.40 -9.25
N GLY A 101 -19.51 -13.49 -7.93
CA GLY A 101 -20.74 -13.91 -7.28
C GLY A 101 -20.86 -15.41 -7.07
N GLU A 102 -19.73 -16.14 -6.99
CA GLU A 102 -19.70 -17.57 -6.66
C GLU A 102 -19.28 -17.79 -5.19
N PRO A 103 -20.23 -17.91 -4.24
CA PRO A 103 -19.95 -18.05 -2.82
C PRO A 103 -19.77 -19.52 -2.37
N ASP A 104 -20.03 -20.53 -3.21
CA ASP A 104 -20.02 -21.93 -2.77
C ASP A 104 -18.59 -22.42 -2.48
N PRO A 105 -18.25 -22.75 -1.21
CA PRO A 105 -16.93 -23.28 -0.85
C PRO A 105 -16.55 -24.53 -1.66
N SER A 106 -17.53 -25.33 -2.08
CA SER A 106 -17.31 -26.55 -2.86
C SER A 106 -16.77 -26.25 -4.25
N VAL A 107 -17.21 -25.15 -4.87
CA VAL A 107 -16.72 -24.67 -6.16
C VAL A 107 -15.37 -23.98 -5.99
N LEU A 108 -15.21 -23.17 -4.94
CA LEU A 108 -13.96 -22.45 -4.65
C LEU A 108 -12.76 -23.39 -4.44
N ILE A 109 -12.98 -24.58 -3.88
CA ILE A 109 -11.93 -25.59 -3.67
C ILE A 109 -11.41 -26.17 -4.98
N GLN A 110 -12.22 -26.20 -6.05
CA GLN A 110 -11.78 -26.74 -7.34
C GLN A 110 -10.68 -25.88 -7.97
N TYR A 111 -10.60 -24.60 -7.61
CA TYR A 111 -9.53 -23.70 -8.05
C TYR A 111 -8.20 -23.92 -7.30
N ARG A 112 -8.17 -24.77 -6.27
CA ARG A 112 -6.99 -25.06 -5.46
C ARG A 112 -5.92 -25.79 -6.27
N ASP A 113 -4.66 -25.43 -6.06
CA ASP A 113 -3.53 -26.22 -6.57
C ASP A 113 -3.52 -27.63 -5.93
N VAL A 114 -3.22 -28.63 -6.77
CA VAL A 114 -3.04 -30.04 -6.40
C VAL A 114 -2.00 -30.21 -5.29
N ARG A 115 -1.02 -29.30 -5.20
CA ARG A 115 0.05 -29.30 -4.20
C ARG A 115 -0.38 -28.88 -2.80
N CYS A 116 -1.62 -28.42 -2.60
CA CYS A 116 -2.07 -28.00 -1.28
C CYS A 116 -2.26 -29.21 -0.36
N LYS A 117 -1.46 -29.27 0.71
CA LYS A 117 -1.38 -30.43 1.63
C LYS A 117 -2.56 -30.54 2.61
N LYS A 118 -3.45 -29.55 2.65
CA LYS A 118 -4.57 -29.50 3.59
C LYS A 118 -5.73 -30.39 3.11
N THR A 119 -6.45 -30.97 4.06
CA THR A 119 -7.65 -31.75 3.78
C THR A 119 -8.75 -30.85 3.19
N PRO A 120 -9.60 -31.39 2.30
CA PRO A 120 -10.69 -30.63 1.69
C PRO A 120 -11.68 -30.07 2.72
N GLU A 121 -11.91 -30.77 3.84
CA GLU A 121 -12.78 -30.33 4.94
C GLU A 121 -12.29 -29.05 5.61
N VAL A 122 -10.99 -28.97 5.92
CA VAL A 122 -10.37 -27.77 6.51
C VAL A 122 -10.45 -26.58 5.55
N LEU A 123 -10.41 -26.85 4.24
CA LEU A 123 -10.52 -25.82 3.22
C LEU A 123 -11.95 -25.34 3.02
N GLN A 124 -12.93 -26.23 3.07
CA GLN A 124 -14.34 -25.83 3.10
C GLN A 124 -14.58 -24.92 4.29
N GLN A 125 -14.15 -25.33 5.48
CA GLN A 125 -14.34 -24.54 6.68
C GLN A 125 -13.64 -23.18 6.62
N ALA A 126 -12.45 -23.11 6.01
CA ALA A 126 -11.73 -21.85 5.82
C ALA A 126 -12.38 -20.93 4.77
N LEU A 127 -13.13 -21.47 3.82
CA LEU A 127 -13.81 -20.71 2.76
C LEU A 127 -15.27 -20.39 3.10
N THR A 128 -15.80 -20.97 4.17
CA THR A 128 -17.13 -20.64 4.69
C THR A 128 -17.12 -19.28 5.38
N GLY A 129 -17.88 -18.33 4.83
CA GLY A 129 -17.95 -16.96 5.32
C GLY A 129 -19.37 -16.39 5.37
N ASN A 130 -19.52 -15.23 6.02
CA ASN A 130 -20.73 -14.41 5.93
C ASN A 130 -20.56 -13.42 4.76
N TRP A 131 -21.21 -13.72 3.63
CA TRP A 131 -21.14 -12.97 2.37
C TRP A 131 -21.89 -11.63 2.42
N GLN A 132 -21.46 -10.73 3.30
CA GLN A 132 -22.08 -9.41 3.47
C GLN A 132 -21.77 -8.50 2.27
N PRO A 133 -22.76 -7.76 1.74
CA PRO A 133 -22.59 -6.97 0.53
C PRO A 133 -21.58 -5.83 0.67
N GLU A 134 -21.44 -5.21 1.85
CA GLU A 134 -20.48 -4.11 2.02
C GLU A 134 -19.03 -4.60 1.93
N HIS A 135 -18.76 -5.81 2.44
CA HIS A 135 -17.43 -6.40 2.41
C HIS A 135 -17.10 -6.99 1.03
N LEU A 136 -18.09 -7.54 0.32
CA LEU A 136 -17.94 -7.94 -1.07
C LEU A 136 -17.60 -6.76 -1.97
N PHE A 137 -18.29 -5.63 -1.80
CA PHE A 137 -17.97 -4.41 -2.53
C PHE A 137 -16.55 -3.90 -2.23
N ALA A 138 -16.13 -3.91 -0.96
CA ALA A 138 -14.77 -3.54 -0.59
C ALA A 138 -13.71 -4.48 -1.19
N LEU A 139 -14.00 -5.78 -1.28
CA LEU A 139 -13.14 -6.77 -1.93
C LEU A 139 -13.04 -6.49 -3.43
N GLU A 140 -14.17 -6.29 -4.12
CA GLU A 140 -14.22 -5.97 -5.55
C GLU A 140 -13.37 -4.74 -5.89
N GLN A 141 -13.55 -3.65 -5.16
CA GLN A 141 -12.76 -2.43 -5.34
C GLN A 141 -11.26 -2.70 -5.14
N SER A 142 -10.90 -3.43 -4.09
CA SER A 142 -9.50 -3.74 -3.79
C SER A 142 -8.84 -4.60 -4.87
N VAL A 143 -9.57 -5.57 -5.43
CA VAL A 143 -9.12 -6.42 -6.55
C VAL A 143 -8.94 -5.59 -7.81
N ALA A 144 -9.89 -4.72 -8.14
CA ALA A 144 -9.82 -3.85 -9.31
C ALA A 144 -8.58 -2.95 -9.25
N PHE A 145 -8.32 -2.29 -8.12
CA PHE A 145 -7.13 -1.45 -7.95
C PHE A 145 -5.83 -2.27 -7.98
N PHE A 146 -5.80 -3.46 -7.38
CA PHE A 146 -4.63 -4.33 -7.44
C PHE A 146 -4.27 -4.75 -8.88
N LEU A 147 -5.28 -5.10 -9.70
CA LEU A 147 -5.08 -5.50 -11.09
C LEU A 147 -4.72 -4.31 -11.99
N PHE A 148 -5.22 -3.11 -11.69
CA PHE A 148 -4.90 -1.90 -12.45
C PHE A 148 -3.47 -1.41 -12.24
N LEU A 149 -2.96 -1.51 -11.01
CA LEU A 149 -1.63 -1.00 -10.68
C LEU A 149 -0.54 -1.91 -11.26
N PRO A 150 0.46 -1.36 -11.97
CA PRO A 150 1.53 -2.17 -12.56
C PRO A 150 2.36 -2.83 -11.45
N GLY A 151 2.58 -4.13 -11.60
CA GLY A 151 3.40 -4.96 -10.73
C GLY A 151 3.96 -6.10 -11.54
N LYS A 152 5.03 -6.73 -11.06
CA LYS A 152 5.60 -7.89 -11.73
C LYS A 152 4.51 -8.97 -11.76
N ASP A 153 4.09 -9.39 -12.95
CA ASP A 153 3.20 -10.54 -13.09
C ASP A 153 3.85 -11.74 -12.38
N PRO A 154 3.05 -12.58 -11.69
CA PRO A 154 3.56 -13.72 -10.94
C PRO A 154 4.38 -14.69 -11.80
#